data_AF-A0A0Q0U958-F1
#
_entry.id   AF-A0A0Q0U958-F1
#
_cell.length_a   1.000
_cell.length_b   1.000
_cell.length_c   1.000
_cell.angle_alpha   90.00
_cell.angle_beta   90.00
_cell.angle_gamma   90.00
#
_symmetry.space_group_name_H-M   'P 1'
#
loop_
_entity.id
_entity.type
_entity.pdbx_description
1 polymer ?
#
loop_
_entity_poly.entity_id
_entity_poly.type
_entity_poly.pdbx_seq_one_letter_code
_entity_poly.pdbx_strand_id
1 'polypeptide(L)'
;MEDISIAPEAIRTMVRRGIEELEERIGTYLAAPPDLPTHVVGQAFREQGIRLSETYRRMHAEEITRMRRLSAILRGVLRDIDRVEETDQDQAREMRRWG
;
A
#
# COMPACT_ATOMS: atom_id res chain seq x y z
N MET A 1 15.19 -11.67 -25.53
CA MET A 1 14.81 -10.91 -24.32
C MET A 1 13.51 -10.25 -24.70
N GLU A 2 12.38 -10.87 -24.36
CA GLU A 2 11.06 -10.32 -24.70
C GLU A 2 10.85 -9.08 -23.83
N ASP A 3 10.90 -7.90 -24.45
CA ASP A 3 10.41 -6.67 -23.83
C ASP A 3 8.92 -6.86 -23.56
N ILE A 4 8.58 -7.10 -22.29
CA ILE A 4 7.20 -7.03 -21.85
C ILE A 4 6.81 -5.54 -21.93
N SER A 5 6.35 -5.12 -23.11
CA SER A 5 5.73 -3.82 -23.29
C SER A 5 4.36 -3.87 -22.62
N ILE A 6 4.35 -3.61 -21.30
CA ILE A 6 3.10 -3.41 -20.57
C ILE A 6 2.61 -2.02 -20.97
N ALA A 7 1.43 -1.95 -21.59
CA ALA A 7 0.80 -0.67 -21.91
C ALA A 7 0.67 0.18 -20.63
N PRO A 8 0.97 1.50 -20.67
CA PRO A 8 0.87 2.39 -19.50
C PRO A 8 -0.47 2.29 -18.76
N GLU A 9 -1.56 2.07 -19.49
CA GLU A 9 -2.92 1.88 -18.97
C GLU A 9 -3.06 0.59 -18.16
N ALA A 10 -2.38 -0.49 -18.57
CA ALA A 10 -2.36 -1.74 -17.83
C ALA A 10 -1.57 -1.58 -16.52
N ILE A 11 -0.45 -0.84 -16.54
CA ILE A 11 0.29 -0.48 -15.30
C ILE A 11 -0.59 0.37 -14.39
N ARG A 12 -1.24 1.40 -14.92
CA ARG A 12 -2.14 2.29 -14.17
C ARG A 12 -3.27 1.51 -13.50
N THR A 13 -3.90 0.59 -14.23
CA THR A 13 -4.98 -0.26 -13.71
C THR A 13 -4.47 -1.16 -12.58
N MET A 14 -3.33 -1.80 -12.77
CA MET A 14 -2.71 -2.66 -11.77
C MET A 14 -2.32 -1.89 -10.50
N VAL A 15 -1.73 -0.70 -10.64
CA VAL A 15 -1.34 0.14 -9.51
C VAL A 15 -2.57 0.65 -8.74
N ARG A 16 -3.64 1.08 -9.44
CA ARG A 16 -4.91 1.49 -8.80
C ARG A 16 -5.52 0.35 -8.00
N ARG A 17 -5.61 -0.84 -8.59
CA ARG A 17 -6.10 -2.03 -7.89
C ARG A 17 -5.25 -2.35 -6.66
N GLY A 18 -3.93 -2.27 -6.76
CA GLY A 18 -3.04 -2.47 -5.62
C GLY A 18 -3.24 -1.45 -4.49
N ILE A 19 -3.58 -0.20 -4.82
CA ILE A 19 -3.94 0.82 -3.82
C ILE A 19 -5.27 0.46 -3.14
N GLU A 20 -6.29 0.10 -3.91
CA GLU A 20 -7.61 -0.30 -3.40
C GLU A 20 -7.51 -1.50 -2.46
N GLU A 21 -6.77 -2.54 -2.85
CA GLU A 21 -6.54 -3.73 -2.01
C GLU A 21 -5.80 -3.38 -0.70
N LEU A 22 -4.84 -2.43 -0.75
CA LEU A 22 -4.16 -1.96 0.47
C LEU A 22 -5.08 -1.15 1.37
N GLU A 23 -5.93 -0.30 0.81
CA GLU A 23 -6.90 0.49 1.56
C GLU A 23 -7.92 -0.41 2.26
N GLU A 24 -8.42 -1.43 1.57
CA GLU A 24 -9.33 -2.44 2.15
C GLU A 24 -8.66 -3.20 3.30
N ARG A 25 -7.42 -3.65 3.11
CA ARG A 25 -6.65 -4.35 4.17
C ARG A 25 -6.38 -3.45 5.37
N ILE A 26 -6.01 -2.19 5.14
CA ILE A 26 -5.86 -1.22 6.24
C ILE A 26 -7.18 -1.04 6.98
N GLY A 27 -8.30 -0.91 6.28
CA GLY A 27 -9.63 -0.80 6.87
C GLY A 27 -9.96 -2.02 7.75
N THR A 28 -9.70 -3.22 7.24
CA THR A 28 -9.89 -4.48 7.97
C THR A 28 -9.05 -4.51 9.25
N TYR A 29 -7.77 -4.15 9.18
CA TYR A 29 -6.87 -4.13 10.33
C TYR A 29 -7.28 -3.08 11.37
N LEU A 30 -7.80 -1.93 10.94
CA LEU A 30 -8.29 -0.90 11.86
C LEU A 30 -9.61 -1.30 12.53
N ALA A 31 -10.49 -2.01 11.83
CA ALA A 31 -11.77 -2.47 12.36
C ALA A 31 -11.62 -3.62 13.37
N ALA A 32 -10.61 -4.47 13.20
CA ALA A 32 -10.34 -5.61 14.06
C ALA A 32 -8.92 -5.54 14.65
N PRO A 33 -8.67 -4.66 15.63
CA PRO A 33 -7.40 -4.63 16.33
C PRO A 33 -7.17 -5.96 17.05
N PRO A 34 -5.91 -6.44 17.14
CA PRO A 34 -5.61 -7.71 17.80
C PRO A 34 -5.91 -7.58 19.29
N ASP A 35 -6.93 -8.32 19.73
CA ASP A 35 -7.17 -8.54 21.15
C ASP A 35 -6.73 -9.95 21.51
N LEU A 36 -5.78 -10.02 22.44
CA LEU A 36 -5.34 -11.28 23.04
C LEU A 36 -5.85 -11.26 24.46
N PRO A 37 -6.88 -12.06 24.78
CA PRO A 37 -7.50 -12.03 26.09
C PRO A 37 -6.50 -12.57 27.13
N THR A 38 -5.88 -11.64 27.85
CA THR A 38 -4.84 -11.90 28.86
C THR A 38 -5.36 -12.67 30.08
N HIS A 39 -6.67 -12.85 30.20
CA HIS A 39 -7.32 -13.64 31.25
C HIS A 39 -7.40 -15.14 30.94
N VAL A 40 -7.18 -15.55 29.68
CA VAL A 40 -7.23 -16.97 29.26
C VAL A 40 -5.95 -17.71 29.65
N VAL A 41 -4.84 -16.98 29.74
CA VAL A 41 -3.61 -17.47 30.36
C VAL A 41 -3.77 -17.33 31.87
N GLY A 42 -3.95 -18.46 32.57
CA GLY A 42 -4.15 -18.51 34.03
C GLY A 42 -3.07 -17.73 34.80
N GLN A 43 -3.30 -17.44 36.10
CA GLN A 43 -2.50 -16.48 36.88
C GLN A 43 -0.97 -16.63 36.75
N ALA A 44 -0.46 -17.86 36.62
CA ALA A 44 0.97 -18.15 36.46
C ALA A 44 1.60 -17.57 35.18
N PHE A 45 0.81 -17.28 34.14
CA PHE A 45 1.28 -16.81 32.83
C PHE A 45 0.80 -15.39 32.47
N ARG A 46 0.27 -14.66 33.46
CA ARG A 46 -0.33 -13.33 33.24
C ARG A 46 0.66 -12.34 32.62
N GLU A 47 1.89 -12.29 33.10
CA GLU A 47 2.92 -11.38 32.58
C GLU A 47 3.32 -11.72 31.14
N GLN A 48 3.40 -13.00 30.81
CA GLN A 48 3.69 -13.47 29.45
C GLN A 48 2.51 -13.14 28.53
N GLY A 49 1.28 -13.29 29.00
CA GLY A 49 0.07 -12.88 28.29
C GLY A 49 0.05 -11.39 27.95
N ILE A 50 0.38 -10.53 28.93
CA ILE A 50 0.47 -9.08 28.73
C ILE A 50 1.55 -8.74 27.70
N ARG A 51 2.77 -9.28 27.87
CA ARG A 51 3.88 -9.06 26.93
C ARG A 51 3.56 -9.52 25.50
N LEU A 52 2.86 -10.64 25.38
CA LEU A 52 2.42 -11.16 24.08
C LEU A 52 1.39 -10.23 23.45
N SER A 53 0.36 -9.82 24.19
CA SER A 53 -0.65 -8.86 23.69
C SER A 53 -0.03 -7.54 23.25
N GLU A 54 0.88 -6.97 24.03
CA GLU A 54 1.60 -5.74 23.66
C GLU A 54 2.44 -5.91 22.40
N THR A 55 3.08 -7.07 22.24
CA THR A 55 3.87 -7.38 21.04
C THR A 55 2.98 -7.48 19.80
N TYR A 56 1.84 -8.17 19.90
CA TYR A 56 0.86 -8.23 18.82
C TYR A 56 0.31 -6.85 18.44
N ARG A 57 0.01 -6.00 19.42
CA ARG A 57 -0.43 -4.62 19.17
C ARG A 57 0.63 -3.80 18.43
N ARG A 58 1.91 -3.94 18.81
CA ARG A 58 3.02 -3.26 18.13
C ARG A 58 3.18 -3.76 16.69
N MET A 59 3.22 -5.07 16.48
CA MET A 59 3.32 -5.66 15.14
C MET A 59 2.17 -5.22 14.23
N HIS A 60 0.95 -5.13 14.78
CA HIS A 60 -0.22 -4.65 14.04
C HIS A 60 -0.10 -3.18 13.62
N ALA A 61 0.36 -2.32 14.52
CA ALA A 61 0.61 -0.91 14.22
C ALA A 61 1.72 -0.74 13.15
N GLU A 62 2.76 -1.56 13.22
CA GLU A 62 3.84 -1.60 12.23
C GLU A 62 3.33 -2.04 10.85
N GLU A 63 2.50 -3.09 10.79
CA GLU A 63 1.93 -3.57 9.53
C GLU A 63 0.99 -2.53 8.90
N ILE A 64 0.15 -1.85 9.69
CA ILE A 64 -0.65 -0.71 9.21
C ILE A 64 0.26 0.39 8.64
N THR A 65 1.34 0.72 9.34
CA THR A 65 2.29 1.75 8.91
C THR A 65 2.98 1.35 7.59
N ARG A 66 3.37 0.08 7.46
CA ARG A 66 3.96 -0.48 6.24
C ARG A 66 2.97 -0.40 5.07
N MET A 67 1.72 -0.84 5.25
CA MET A 67 0.70 -0.78 4.20
C MET A 67 0.43 0.66 3.76
N ARG A 68 0.37 1.62 4.69
CA ARG A 68 0.21 3.06 4.38
C ARG A 68 1.39 3.60 3.57
N ARG A 69 2.62 3.24 3.92
CA ARG A 69 3.82 3.62 3.15
C ARG A 69 3.76 3.06 1.73
N LEU A 70 3.39 1.79 1.58
CA LEU A 70 3.27 1.17 0.27
C LEU A 70 2.19 1.85 -0.60
N SER A 71 1.02 2.15 -0.02
CA SER A 71 -0.03 2.91 -0.70
C SER A 71 0.46 4.29 -1.15
N ALA A 72 1.23 5.00 -0.32
CA ALA A 72 1.83 6.29 -0.69
C ALA A 72 2.84 6.18 -1.84
N ILE A 73 3.65 5.12 -1.86
CA ILE A 73 4.60 4.84 -2.95
C ILE A 73 3.84 4.59 -4.26
N LEU A 74 2.81 3.74 -4.24
CA LEU A 74 2.00 3.44 -5.42
C LEU A 74 1.27 4.68 -5.97
N ARG A 75 0.79 5.56 -5.09
CA ARG A 75 0.26 6.87 -5.51
C ARG A 75 1.33 7.79 -6.09
N GLY A 76 2.58 7.66 -5.64
CA GLY A 76 3.74 8.29 -6.27
C GLY A 76 3.92 7.81 -7.71
N VAL A 77 3.93 6.49 -7.93
CA VAL A 77 4.05 5.87 -9.25
C VAL A 77 2.96 6.36 -10.22
N LEU A 78 1.70 6.48 -9.77
CA LEU A 78 0.63 7.03 -10.61
C LEU A 78 0.91 8.47 -11.07
N ARG A 79 1.41 9.33 -10.16
CA ARG A 79 1.77 10.71 -10.50
C ARG A 79 2.95 10.78 -11.46
N ASP A 80 3.91 9.87 -11.33
CA ASP A 80 5.04 9.79 -12.24
C ASP A 80 4.60 9.36 -13.64
N ILE A 81 3.67 8.40 -13.74
CA ILE A 81 3.04 8.01 -15.02
C ILE A 81 2.32 9.20 -15.64
N ASP A 82 1.48 9.91 -14.87
CA ASP A 82 0.76 11.10 -15.35
C ASP A 82 1.72 12.17 -15.89
N ARG A 83 2.84 12.42 -15.19
CA ARG A 83 3.85 13.40 -15.59
C ARG A 83 4.56 13.02 -16.89
N VAL A 84 4.86 11.74 -17.09
CA VAL A 84 5.48 11.25 -18.34
C VAL A 84 4.51 11.45 -19.50
N GLU A 85 3.25 11.06 -19.34
CA GLU A 85 2.22 11.24 -20.38
C GLU A 85 2.00 12.72 -20.73
N GLU A 86 1.98 13.62 -19.75
CA GLU A 86 1.89 15.07 -19.99
C GLU A 86 3.08 15.58 -20.81
N THR A 87 4.28 15.14 -20.47
CA THR A 87 5.52 15.51 -21.18
C THR A 87 5.48 15.03 -22.63
N ASP A 88 5.06 13.79 -22.86
CA ASP A 88 4.93 13.21 -24.21
C ASP A 88 3.89 13.96 -25.05
N GLN A 89 2.75 14.33 -24.45
CA GLN A 89 1.71 15.10 -25.12
C GLN A 89 2.17 16.51 -25.49
N ASP A 90 2.96 17.15 -24.63
CA ASP A 90 3.49 18.49 -24.88
C ASP A 90 4.54 18.47 -25.99
N GLN A 91 5.45 17.49 -25.99
CA GLN A 91 6.40 17.28 -27.09
C GLN A 91 5.68 16.99 -28.41
N ALA A 92 4.66 16.12 -28.40
CA ALA A 92 3.87 15.83 -29.59
C ALA A 92 3.14 17.07 -30.12
N ARG A 93 2.67 17.97 -29.24
CA ARG A 93 2.06 19.25 -29.62
C ARG A 93 3.07 20.23 -30.20
N GLU A 94 4.29 20.29 -29.66
CA GLU A 94 5.38 21.10 -30.21
C GLU A 94 5.77 20.63 -31.61
N MET A 95 5.98 19.32 -31.81
CA MET A 95 6.34 18.78 -33.13
C MET A 95 5.28 19.09 -34.20
N ARG A 96 3.98 19.05 -33.86
CA ARG A 96 2.89 19.42 -34.78
C ARG A 96 2.80 20.90 -35.11
N ARG A 97 3.44 21.79 -34.32
CA ARG A 97 3.48 23.23 -34.62
C ARG A 97 4.61 23.61 -35.57
N TRP A 98 5.61 22.74 -35.72
CA TRP A 98 6.84 23.01 -36.48
C TRP A 98 6.97 22.17 -37.76
N GLY A 99 6.12 21.15 -37.93
CA GLY A 99 5.95 20.38 -39.17
C GLY A 99 4.70 20.79 -39.92
#